data_AF-A0A0D2ZXW2-F1
#
_entry.id   AF-A0A0D2ZXW2-F1
#
_cell.length_a   1.000
_cell.length_b   1.000
_cell.length_c   1.000
_cell.angle_alpha   90.00
_cell.angle_beta   90.00
_cell.angle_gamma   90.00
#
_symmetry.space_group_name_H-M   'P 1'
#
loop_
_entity.id
_entity.type
_entity.pdbx_description
1 polymer ?
#
loop_
_entity_poly.entity_id
_entity_poly.type
_entity_poly.pdbx_seq_one_letter_code
_entity_poly.pdbx_strand_id
1 'polypeptide(L)'
;EGSDEIFGGYLYFHKAPNKQEFHQETCRKIKALHKYDCLRANKATSAFGLEARVPFLDKEFINTAMSLDPESKMIKPEEGRIEKWVLRRAFDDEERPYLPKHILYRQKEQFSDGVGYSWIDGLKAHAAENVNDKMMSNAAFIFPHNTPLTKEAYYYRMIFER
;
A
#
# COMPACT_ATOMS: atom_id res chain seq x y z
N GLU A 1 4.26 5.58 -5.19
CA GLU A 1 3.04 4.76 -5.39
C GLU A 1 3.23 3.83 -6.59
N GLY A 2 2.65 2.63 -6.54
CA GLY A 2 2.65 1.65 -7.64
C GLY A 2 3.71 0.55 -7.56
N SER A 3 4.84 0.82 -6.90
CA SER A 3 5.96 -0.14 -6.80
C SER A 3 5.58 -1.41 -6.03
N ASP A 4 4.85 -1.29 -4.91
CA ASP A 4 4.43 -2.44 -4.10
C ASP A 4 3.40 -3.30 -4.83
N GLU A 5 2.51 -2.68 -5.60
CA GLU A 5 1.45 -3.33 -6.37
C GLU A 5 2.00 -4.07 -7.60
N ILE A 6 3.08 -3.57 -8.21
CA ILE A 6 3.72 -4.19 -9.39
C ILE A 6 4.67 -5.34 -9.02
N PHE A 7 5.40 -5.18 -7.90
CA PHE A 7 6.49 -6.10 -7.51
C PHE A 7 6.19 -6.92 -6.25
N GLY A 8 4.96 -6.87 -5.73
CA GLY A 8 4.56 -7.60 -4.53
C GLY A 8 5.33 -7.17 -3.29
N GLY A 9 5.33 -5.87 -3.01
CA GLY A 9 6.14 -5.27 -1.94
C GLY A 9 5.52 -5.31 -0.55
N TYR A 10 4.23 -5.60 -0.42
CA TYR A 10 3.58 -5.71 0.89
C TYR A 10 3.97 -7.03 1.58
N LEU A 11 4.13 -6.98 2.91
CA LEU A 11 4.57 -8.13 3.69
C LEU A 11 3.66 -9.36 3.58
N TYR A 12 2.38 -9.21 3.23
CA TYR A 12 1.50 -10.36 3.04
C TYR A 12 1.83 -11.16 1.76
N PHE A 13 2.58 -10.62 0.81
CA PHE A 13 3.07 -11.36 -0.36
C PHE A 13 4.08 -12.45 0.01
N HIS A 14 4.70 -12.40 1.20
CA HIS A 14 5.50 -13.53 1.72
C HIS A 14 4.67 -14.81 1.88
N LYS A 15 3.35 -14.68 1.97
CA LYS A 15 2.39 -15.79 2.11
C LYS A 15 1.74 -16.18 0.79
N ALA A 16 2.23 -15.66 -0.35
CA ALA A 16 1.71 -16.05 -1.65
C ALA A 16 1.98 -17.54 -1.88
N PRO A 17 0.96 -18.37 -2.17
CA PRO A 17 1.13 -19.81 -2.23
C PRO A 17 1.91 -20.28 -3.47
N ASN A 18 1.88 -19.50 -4.55
CA ASN A 18 2.59 -19.77 -5.80
C ASN A 18 2.66 -18.50 -6.67
N LYS A 19 3.42 -18.58 -7.77
CA LYS A 19 3.65 -17.46 -8.69
C LYS A 19 2.40 -16.98 -9.42
N GLN A 20 1.43 -17.86 -9.64
CA GLN A 20 0.17 -17.52 -10.30
C GLN A 20 -0.70 -16.65 -9.40
N GLU A 21 -0.91 -17.05 -8.15
CA GLU A 21 -1.65 -16.26 -7.15
C GLU A 21 -0.96 -14.93 -6.87
N PHE A 22 0.38 -14.91 -6.80
CA PHE A 22 1.15 -13.67 -6.72
C PHE A 22 0.86 -12.72 -7.89
N HIS A 23 0.88 -13.23 -9.12
CA HIS A 23 0.61 -12.42 -10.32
C HIS A 23 -0.84 -11.93 -10.38
N GLN A 24 -1.80 -12.79 -10.05
CA GLN A 24 -3.22 -12.41 -10.02
C GLN A 24 -3.46 -11.32 -8.97
N GLU A 25 -2.84 -11.41 -7.80
CA GLU A 25 -2.94 -10.41 -6.75
C GLU A 25 -2.31 -9.06 -7.16
N THR A 26 -1.12 -9.07 -7.77
CA THR A 26 -0.51 -7.82 -8.31
C THR A 26 -1.40 -7.19 -9.39
N CYS A 27 -1.96 -7.97 -10.31
CA CYS A 27 -2.93 -7.49 -11.30
C CYS A 27 -4.17 -6.88 -10.65
N ARG A 28 -4.73 -7.54 -9.62
CA ARG A 28 -5.90 -7.05 -8.87
C ARG A 28 -5.57 -5.72 -8.18
N LYS A 29 -4.41 -5.62 -7.54
CA LYS A 29 -3.94 -4.40 -6.87
C LYS A 29 -3.76 -3.24 -7.84
N ILE A 30 -3.07 -3.46 -8.96
CA ILE A 30 -2.89 -2.43 -10.00
C ILE A 30 -4.23 -1.90 -10.50
N LYS A 31 -5.19 -2.81 -10.81
CA LYS A 31 -6.54 -2.41 -11.26
C LYS A 31 -7.30 -1.61 -10.21
N ALA A 32 -7.04 -1.84 -8.92
CA ALA A 32 -7.71 -1.18 -7.81
C ALA A 32 -7.03 0.13 -7.35
N LEU A 33 -5.82 0.45 -7.83
CA LEU A 33 -5.04 1.63 -7.41
C LEU A 33 -5.82 2.94 -7.47
N HIS A 34 -6.69 3.12 -8.47
CA HIS A 34 -7.52 4.31 -8.65
C HIS A 34 -8.50 4.56 -7.48
N LYS A 35 -8.82 3.54 -6.69
CA LYS A 35 -9.67 3.65 -5.48
C LYS A 35 -8.86 3.89 -4.20
N TYR A 36 -7.55 3.66 -4.24
CA TYR A 36 -6.68 3.64 -3.06
C TYR A 36 -5.51 4.63 -3.22
N ASP A 37 -4.32 4.15 -3.51
CA ASP A 37 -3.07 4.92 -3.44
C ASP A 37 -3.01 6.07 -4.46
N CYS A 38 -3.54 5.86 -5.68
CA CYS A 38 -3.63 6.94 -6.67
C CYS A 38 -4.64 8.01 -6.23
N LEU A 39 -5.76 7.61 -5.62
CA LEU A 39 -6.77 8.54 -5.11
C LEU A 39 -6.15 9.44 -4.02
N ARG A 40 -5.43 8.84 -3.07
CA ARG A 40 -4.74 9.54 -1.99
C ARG A 40 -3.66 10.46 -2.55
N ALA A 41 -2.73 9.94 -3.34
CA ALA A 41 -1.61 10.72 -3.86
C ALA A 41 -2.07 11.91 -4.72
N ASN A 42 -3.07 11.70 -5.58
CA ASN A 42 -3.60 12.78 -6.43
C ASN A 42 -4.38 13.82 -5.61
N LYS A 43 -5.38 13.41 -4.82
CA LYS A 43 -6.24 14.38 -4.11
C LYS A 43 -5.51 15.12 -2.99
N ALA A 44 -4.62 14.44 -2.26
CA ALA A 44 -3.88 15.07 -1.16
C ALA A 44 -2.90 16.14 -1.67
N THR A 45 -2.23 15.92 -2.81
CA THR A 45 -1.33 16.91 -3.41
C THR A 45 -2.10 18.02 -4.12
N SER A 46 -3.17 17.68 -4.84
CA SER A 46 -4.02 18.66 -5.54
C SER A 46 -4.69 19.64 -4.59
N ALA A 47 -4.96 19.24 -3.33
CA ALA A 47 -5.48 20.14 -2.29
C ALA A 47 -4.57 21.34 -2.00
N PHE A 48 -3.29 21.25 -2.38
CA PHE A 48 -2.30 22.31 -2.24
C PHE A 48 -1.76 22.81 -3.59
N GLY A 49 -2.45 22.51 -4.70
CA GLY A 49 -2.05 22.96 -6.04
C GLY A 49 -0.77 22.29 -6.56
N LEU A 50 -0.41 21.11 -6.04
CA LEU A 50 0.79 20.36 -6.45
C LEU A 50 0.42 19.19 -7.37
N GLU A 51 1.25 18.97 -8.40
CA GLU A 51 1.15 17.81 -9.30
C GLU A 51 2.04 16.66 -8.80
N ALA A 52 1.44 15.51 -8.50
CA ALA A 52 2.18 14.27 -8.21
C ALA A 52 2.39 13.44 -9.49
N ARG A 53 3.64 13.06 -9.77
CA ARG A 53 3.99 12.10 -10.84
C ARG A 53 4.38 10.75 -10.25
N VAL A 54 3.98 9.68 -10.92
CA VAL A 54 4.12 8.29 -10.45
C VAL A 54 4.81 7.41 -11.50
N PRO A 55 6.14 7.48 -11.66
CA PRO A 55 6.86 6.81 -12.76
C PRO A 55 6.69 5.29 -12.79
N PHE A 56 6.51 4.63 -11.63
CA PHE A 56 6.20 3.20 -11.57
C PHE A 56 4.89 2.84 -12.28
N LEU A 57 3.97 3.79 -12.45
CA LEU A 57 2.68 3.58 -13.10
C LEU A 57 2.66 4.06 -14.56
N ASP A 58 3.84 4.37 -15.12
CA ASP A 58 3.97 4.55 -16.55
C ASP A 58 3.55 3.28 -17.30
N LYS A 59 2.89 3.46 -18.45
CA LYS A 59 2.30 2.35 -19.21
C LYS A 59 3.36 1.41 -19.77
N GLU A 60 4.47 1.95 -20.29
CA GLU A 60 5.55 1.14 -20.84
C GLU A 60 6.27 0.40 -19.71
N PHE A 61 6.54 1.10 -18.60
CA PHE A 61 7.12 0.48 -17.43
C PHE A 61 6.24 -0.65 -16.87
N ILE A 62 4.93 -0.45 -16.74
CA ILE A 62 4.00 -1.50 -16.30
C ILE A 62 4.07 -2.70 -17.25
N ASN A 63 4.04 -2.47 -18.57
CA ASN A 63 4.10 -3.56 -19.55
C ASN A 63 5.37 -4.40 -19.38
N THR A 64 6.54 -3.74 -19.27
CA THR A 64 7.83 -4.42 -19.03
C THR A 64 7.85 -5.13 -17.69
N ALA A 65 7.43 -4.48 -16.61
CA ALA A 65 7.48 -5.06 -15.28
C ALA A 65 6.50 -6.23 -15.15
N MET A 66 5.33 -6.17 -15.78
CA MET A 66 4.30 -7.20 -15.71
C MET A 66 4.54 -8.37 -16.68
N SER A 67 5.41 -8.22 -17.68
CA SER A 67 5.82 -9.32 -18.57
C SER A 67 6.90 -10.23 -17.98
N LEU A 68 7.54 -9.85 -16.87
CA LEU A 68 8.50 -10.70 -16.17
C LEU A 68 7.80 -11.96 -15.63
N ASP A 69 8.51 -13.11 -15.63
CA ASP A 69 8.01 -14.32 -14.95
C ASP A 69 7.73 -13.95 -13.48
N PRO A 70 6.49 -14.11 -12.99
CA PRO A 70 6.14 -13.81 -11.61
C PRO A 70 7.02 -14.54 -10.58
N GLU A 71 7.60 -15.69 -10.95
CA GLU A 71 8.60 -16.40 -10.14
C GLU A 71 9.78 -15.50 -9.74
N SER A 72 10.22 -14.61 -10.64
CA SER A 72 11.32 -13.68 -10.37
C SER A 72 10.95 -12.58 -9.36
N LYS A 73 9.65 -12.37 -9.14
CA LYS A 73 9.12 -11.41 -8.16
C LYS A 73 8.78 -12.07 -6.83
N MET A 74 8.69 -13.40 -6.78
CA MET A 74 8.37 -14.12 -5.55
C MET A 74 9.44 -13.88 -4.48
N ILE A 75 8.97 -13.80 -3.24
CA ILE A 75 9.79 -13.62 -2.07
C ILE A 75 10.23 -15.01 -1.60
N LYS A 76 11.55 -15.21 -1.47
CA LYS A 76 12.17 -16.48 -1.15
C LYS A 76 13.26 -16.28 -0.10
N PRO A 77 12.89 -16.16 1.18
CA PRO A 77 13.85 -15.90 2.26
C PRO A 77 14.98 -16.93 2.34
N GLU A 78 14.70 -18.19 1.99
CA GLU A 78 15.66 -19.28 1.90
C GLU A 78 16.74 -19.07 0.84
N GLU A 79 16.43 -18.32 -0.21
CA GLU A 79 17.38 -17.88 -1.25
C GLU A 79 17.93 -16.46 -0.97
N GLY A 80 17.59 -15.86 0.18
CA GLY A 80 17.92 -14.48 0.51
C GLY A 80 17.13 -13.42 -0.27
N ARG A 81 16.07 -13.81 -1.00
CA ARG A 81 15.24 -12.87 -1.77
C ARG A 81 14.17 -12.26 -0.89
N ILE A 82 14.27 -10.96 -0.68
CA ILE A 82 13.27 -10.14 0.02
C ILE A 82 12.24 -9.53 -0.96
N GLU A 83 11.23 -8.83 -0.44
CA GLU A 83 10.23 -8.15 -1.26
C GLU A 83 10.86 -7.24 -2.31
N LYS A 84 10.26 -7.22 -3.51
CA LYS A 84 10.77 -6.48 -4.68
C LYS A 84 12.21 -6.85 -5.08
N TRP A 85 12.65 -8.08 -4.85
CA TRP A 85 14.01 -8.54 -5.15
C TRP A 85 14.51 -8.15 -6.54
N VAL A 86 13.73 -8.45 -7.59
CA VAL A 86 14.11 -8.12 -8.98
C VAL A 86 14.34 -6.63 -9.19
N LEU A 87 13.56 -5.77 -8.54
CA LEU A 87 13.73 -4.32 -8.59
C LEU A 87 15.01 -3.91 -7.87
N ARG A 88 15.26 -4.44 -6.66
CA ARG A 88 16.47 -4.14 -5.90
C ARG A 88 17.73 -4.52 -6.69
N ARG A 89 17.73 -5.71 -7.30
CA ARG A 89 18.82 -6.19 -8.16
C ARG A 89 19.03 -5.34 -9.40
N ALA A 90 17.97 -4.82 -10.01
CA ALA A 90 18.08 -3.95 -11.19
C ALA A 90 18.78 -2.61 -10.89
N PHE A 91 18.78 -2.17 -9.63
CA PHE A 91 19.45 -0.95 -9.16
C PHE A 91 20.71 -1.24 -8.31
N ASP A 92 21.15 -2.49 -8.27
CA ASP A 92 22.33 -2.92 -7.52
C ASP A 92 23.61 -2.80 -8.37
N ASP A 93 23.98 -1.57 -8.72
CA ASP A 93 25.18 -1.26 -9.50
C ASP A 93 26.40 -1.14 -8.56
N GLU A 94 27.44 -1.95 -8.79
CA GLU A 94 28.66 -1.96 -7.97
C GLU A 94 29.63 -0.84 -8.33
N GLU A 95 29.66 -0.42 -9.61
CA GLU A 95 30.56 0.62 -10.09
C GLU A 95 29.98 2.01 -9.84
N ARG A 96 28.66 2.15 -9.98
CA ARG A 96 27.93 3.40 -9.76
C ARG A 96 26.66 3.18 -8.93
N PRO A 97 26.79 2.97 -7.60
CA PRO A 97 25.65 2.69 -6.74
C PRO A 97 24.58 3.79 -6.79
N TYR A 98 23.34 3.41 -7.08
CA TYR A 98 22.19 4.33 -7.00
C TYR A 98 21.82 4.67 -5.55
N LEU A 99 21.99 3.70 -4.63
CA LEU A 99 21.65 3.82 -3.22
C LEU A 99 22.69 3.08 -2.37
N PRO A 100 22.90 3.48 -1.09
CA PRO A 100 23.67 2.69 -0.14
C PRO A 100 23.07 1.28 0.04
N LYS A 101 23.91 0.24 0.13
CA LYS A 101 23.46 -1.16 0.23
C LYS A 101 22.46 -1.40 1.37
N HIS A 102 22.66 -0.76 2.52
CA HIS A 102 21.75 -0.89 3.66
C HIS A 102 20.36 -0.29 3.41
N ILE A 103 20.22 0.67 2.48
CA ILE A 103 18.93 1.19 2.01
C ILE A 103 18.35 0.28 0.92
N LEU A 104 19.19 -0.12 -0.04
CA LEU A 104 18.79 -0.96 -1.17
C LEU A 104 18.24 -2.32 -0.72
N TYR A 105 18.73 -2.85 0.40
CA TYR A 105 18.30 -4.12 0.98
C TYR A 105 17.54 -3.96 2.31
N ARG A 106 17.09 -2.74 2.64
CA ARG A 106 16.23 -2.52 3.81
C ARG A 106 14.88 -3.21 3.61
N GLN A 107 14.46 -4.00 4.60
CA GLN A 107 13.14 -4.60 4.63
C GLN A 107 12.05 -3.52 4.65
N LYS A 108 10.92 -3.80 4.00
CA LYS A 108 9.73 -2.94 4.02
C LYS A 108 9.17 -2.80 5.43
N GLU A 109 9.04 -1.55 5.87
CA GLU A 109 8.20 -1.17 7.02
C GLU A 109 6.92 -0.50 6.52
N GLN A 110 5.79 -0.68 7.22
CA GLN A 110 4.53 -0.05 6.83
C GLN A 110 4.60 1.47 7.04
N PHE A 111 3.93 2.25 6.19
CA PHE A 111 3.96 3.72 6.28
C PHE A 111 3.46 4.23 7.63
N SER A 112 2.46 3.54 8.19
CA SER A 112 1.84 3.86 9.46
C SER A 112 2.81 3.79 10.64
N ASP A 113 3.77 2.87 10.59
CA ASP A 113 4.80 2.71 11.62
C ASP A 113 5.95 3.70 11.37
N GLY A 114 6.24 4.00 10.09
CA GLY A 114 7.29 4.94 9.68
C GLY A 114 7.00 6.42 9.93
N VAL A 115 5.73 6.83 10.07
CA VAL A 115 5.35 8.22 10.41
C VAL A 115 5.32 8.49 11.92
N GLY A 116 5.42 7.43 12.73
CA GLY A 116 5.42 7.51 14.20
C GLY A 116 4.18 6.89 14.83
N TYR A 117 4.41 6.01 15.82
CA TYR A 117 3.36 5.24 16.52
C TYR A 117 2.24 6.12 17.12
N SER A 118 2.57 7.32 17.59
CA SER A 118 1.61 8.23 18.24
C SER A 118 0.49 8.73 17.32
N TRP A 119 0.69 8.72 16.00
CA TRP A 119 -0.29 9.26 15.07
C TRP A 119 -1.55 8.39 14.99
N ILE A 120 -1.38 7.08 14.82
CA ILE A 120 -2.50 6.13 14.74
C ILE A 120 -3.23 6.07 16.07
N ASP A 121 -2.49 6.01 17.17
CA ASP A 121 -3.08 5.95 18.51
C ASP A 121 -3.87 7.22 18.83
N GLY A 122 -3.38 8.39 18.41
CA GLY A 122 -4.10 9.65 18.47
C GLY A 122 -5.41 9.63 17.68
N LEU A 123 -5.41 9.10 16.46
CA LEU A 123 -6.64 8.97 15.64
C LEU A 123 -7.67 8.03 16.29
N LYS A 124 -7.23 6.91 16.84
CA LYS A 124 -8.11 5.98 17.57
C LYS A 124 -8.71 6.61 18.82
N ALA A 125 -7.89 7.33 19.62
CA ALA A 125 -8.34 8.02 20.81
C ALA A 125 -9.37 9.10 20.46
N HIS A 126 -9.07 9.94 19.48
CA HIS A 126 -9.99 10.97 18.99
C HIS A 126 -11.32 10.38 18.50
N ALA A 127 -11.27 9.30 17.72
CA ALA A 127 -12.50 8.62 17.28
C ALA A 127 -13.30 8.03 18.45
N ALA A 128 -12.62 7.51 19.49
CA ALA A 128 -13.27 6.96 20.68
C ALA A 128 -14.00 8.02 21.52
N GLU A 129 -13.51 9.26 21.54
CA GLU A 129 -14.17 10.40 22.18
C GLU A 129 -15.41 10.87 21.42
N ASN A 130 -15.44 10.69 20.09
CA ASN A 130 -16.50 11.21 19.23
C ASN A 130 -17.56 10.16 18.83
N VAL A 131 -17.26 8.86 18.98
CA VAL A 131 -18.17 7.76 18.63
C VAL A 131 -18.37 6.84 19.83
N ASN A 132 -19.57 6.83 20.39
CA ASN A 132 -19.90 5.97 21.52
C ASN A 132 -20.45 4.59 21.09
N ASP A 133 -20.58 3.67 22.04
CA ASP A 133 -20.98 2.29 21.75
C ASP A 133 -22.43 2.19 21.24
N LYS A 134 -23.31 3.12 21.64
CA LYS A 134 -24.69 3.20 21.14
C LYS A 134 -24.74 3.63 19.67
N MET A 135 -23.82 4.48 19.23
CA MET A 135 -23.67 4.81 17.81
C MET A 135 -23.22 3.58 17.02
N MET A 136 -22.21 2.86 17.54
CA MET A 136 -21.73 1.62 16.92
C MET A 136 -22.82 0.54 16.84
N SER A 137 -23.63 0.35 17.89
CA SER A 137 -24.73 -0.63 17.87
C SER A 137 -25.79 -0.33 16.81
N ASN A 138 -25.94 0.95 16.45
CA ASN A 138 -26.89 1.41 15.43
C ASN A 138 -26.25 1.60 14.04
N ALA A 139 -24.95 1.32 13.89
CA ALA A 139 -24.20 1.61 12.66
C ALA A 139 -24.83 0.99 11.41
N ALA A 140 -25.35 -0.24 11.49
CA ALA A 140 -25.95 -0.92 10.34
C ALA A 140 -27.27 -0.29 9.86
N PHE A 141 -28.00 0.39 10.75
CA PHE A 141 -29.22 1.11 10.39
C PHE A 141 -28.92 2.47 9.78
N ILE A 142 -27.86 3.14 10.26
CA ILE A 142 -27.45 4.47 9.80
C ILE A 142 -26.65 4.37 8.50
N PHE A 143 -25.77 3.39 8.39
CA PHE A 143 -24.87 3.17 7.25
C PHE A 143 -25.05 1.75 6.71
N PRO A 144 -26.17 1.43 6.05
CA PRO A 144 -26.46 0.07 5.58
C PRO A 144 -25.49 -0.42 4.50
N HIS A 145 -24.92 0.49 3.71
CA HIS A 145 -23.88 0.18 2.74
C HIS A 145 -22.49 0.40 3.35
N ASN A 146 -21.64 -0.62 3.35
CA ASN A 146 -20.31 -0.62 3.98
C ASN A 146 -20.36 -0.12 5.43
N THR A 147 -21.12 -0.82 6.27
CA THR A 147 -21.26 -0.53 7.69
C THR A 147 -19.88 -0.44 8.36
N PRO A 148 -19.56 0.66 9.06
CA PRO A 148 -18.29 0.79 9.75
C PRO A 148 -18.18 -0.23 10.89
N LEU A 149 -17.05 -0.94 10.92
CA LEU A 149 -16.78 -2.00 11.90
C LEU A 149 -16.00 -1.50 13.13
N THR A 150 -15.48 -0.27 13.09
CA THR A 150 -14.72 0.36 14.18
C THR A 150 -15.19 1.80 14.39
N LYS A 151 -14.94 2.34 15.59
CA LYS A 151 -15.23 3.75 15.91
C LYS A 151 -14.50 4.72 14.98
N GLU A 152 -13.25 4.40 14.63
CA GLU A 152 -12.46 5.15 13.66
C GLU A 152 -13.11 5.17 12.27
N ALA A 153 -13.51 4.01 11.74
CA ALA A 153 -14.22 3.93 10.46
C ALA A 153 -15.57 4.65 10.51
N TYR A 154 -16.29 4.57 11.63
CA TYR A 154 -17.55 5.28 11.84
C TYR A 154 -17.32 6.79 11.81
N TYR A 155 -16.29 7.28 12.49
CA TYR A 155 -15.95 8.71 12.51
C TYR A 155 -15.61 9.24 11.12
N TYR A 156 -14.81 8.51 10.33
CA TYR A 156 -14.55 8.86 8.94
C TYR A 156 -15.81 8.87 8.09
N ARG A 157 -16.68 7.87 8.27
CA ARG A 157 -17.94 7.77 7.55
C ARG A 157 -18.88 8.93 7.87
N MET A 158 -18.96 9.33 9.13
CA MET A 158 -19.73 10.51 9.54
C MET A 158 -19.28 11.78 8.84
N ILE A 159 -17.96 11.99 8.68
CA ILE A 159 -17.44 13.18 8.00
C ILE A 159 -17.74 13.11 6.50
N PHE A 160 -17.61 11.92 5.90
CA PHE A 160 -17.85 11.72 4.46
C PHE A 160 -19.30 11.99 4.04
N GLU A 161 -20.28 11.66 4.90
CA GLU A 161 -21.72 11.83 4.60
C GLU A 161 -22.28 13.22 4.97
N ARG A 162 -21.45 14.16 5.46
CA ARG A 162 -21.87 15.54 5.74
C ARG A 162 -22.05 16.33 4.45
#